data_AF-A0A4Q3E8Z7-F1
#
_entry.id   AF-A0A4Q3E8Z7-F1
#
_cell.length_a   1.000
_cell.length_b   1.000
_cell.length_c   1.000
_cell.angle_alpha   90.00
_cell.angle_beta   90.00
_cell.angle_gamma   90.00
#
_symmetry.space_group_name_H-M   'P 1'
#
loop_
_entity.id
_entity.type
_entity.pdbx_description
1 polymer ?
#
loop_
_entity_poly.entity_id
_entity_poly.type
_entity_poly.pdbx_seq_one_letter_code
_entity_poly.pdbx_strand_id
1 'polypeptide(L)'
;MSNPLPIRLLALLLLCSIQGFANPNYPSNAGQPFTEIKMLSTFLYAANGNMADGNRCVFDAQYSNAVDRYDAVKMTNPGENFGLFRQGYALAVEARQPIAIGDTLHYKMSNLAVQTYTVSIQVQYLEGTNVFAEFVDRFTNIRRVVSFTSTT
;
A
#
# COMPACT_ATOMS: atom_id res chain seq x y z
N MET A 1 38.87 -27.82 1.15
CA MET A 1 38.12 -26.92 2.04
C MET A 1 37.67 -25.73 1.21
N SER A 2 36.45 -25.78 0.67
CA SER A 2 35.93 -24.76 -0.25
C SER A 2 35.21 -23.66 0.54
N ASN A 3 35.75 -22.45 0.51
CA ASN A 3 35.02 -21.25 0.93
C ASN A 3 33.85 -21.01 -0.04
N PRO A 4 32.59 -20.90 0.43
CA PRO A 4 31.54 -20.37 -0.42
C PRO A 4 31.73 -18.85 -0.55
N LEU A 5 31.79 -18.40 -1.80
CA LEU A 5 31.73 -16.97 -2.16
C LEU A 5 30.44 -16.37 -1.57
N PRO A 6 30.47 -15.14 -1.02
CA PRO A 6 29.27 -14.50 -0.51
C PRO A 6 28.32 -14.21 -1.68
N ILE A 7 27.11 -14.76 -1.54
CA ILE A 7 25.94 -14.50 -2.38
C ILE A 7 25.77 -12.99 -2.48
N ARG A 8 26.11 -12.42 -3.64
CA ARG A 8 25.85 -11.03 -3.94
C ARG A 8 24.34 -10.85 -4.07
N LEU A 9 23.76 -10.31 -3.00
CA LEU A 9 22.58 -9.46 -2.93
C LEU A 9 21.93 -9.22 -4.31
N LEU A 10 20.96 -10.06 -4.64
CA LEU A 10 20.01 -9.80 -5.72
C LEU A 10 19.08 -8.70 -5.22
N ALA A 11 19.51 -7.44 -5.38
CA ALA A 11 18.64 -6.28 -5.30
C ALA A 11 17.67 -6.32 -6.49
N LEU A 12 16.64 -7.16 -6.37
CA LEU A 12 15.47 -7.16 -7.24
C LEU A 12 14.25 -6.76 -6.41
N LEU A 13 14.29 -5.52 -5.92
CA LEU A 13 13.13 -4.76 -5.47
C LEU A 13 12.83 -3.67 -6.51
N LEU A 14 12.61 -4.14 -7.74
CA LEU A 14 11.79 -3.51 -8.76
C LEU A 14 10.96 -4.69 -9.26
N LEU A 15 9.69 -4.82 -8.91
CA LEU A 15 8.57 -4.23 -9.65
C LEU A 15 7.33 -4.28 -8.74
N CYS A 16 7.03 -3.19 -8.04
CA CYS A 16 5.69 -2.65 -8.20
C CYS A 16 5.84 -1.47 -9.14
N SER A 17 6.13 -1.80 -10.39
CA SER A 17 5.56 -1.01 -11.45
C SER A 17 4.04 -1.14 -11.28
N ILE A 18 3.39 -0.14 -10.70
CA ILE A 18 2.19 0.35 -11.37
C ILE A 18 2.72 1.02 -12.64
N GLN A 19 3.20 0.19 -13.58
CA GLN A 19 3.19 0.59 -14.97
C GLN A 19 1.70 0.75 -15.20
N GLY A 20 1.26 2.00 -15.40
CA GLY A 20 0.07 2.20 -16.21
C GLY A 20 0.26 1.29 -17.42
N PHE A 21 -0.66 0.34 -17.60
CA PHE A 21 -0.60 -0.57 -18.72
C PHE A 21 -0.81 0.25 -20.00
N ALA A 22 0.25 0.88 -20.51
CA ALA A 22 0.34 1.13 -21.93
C ALA A 22 0.71 -0.21 -22.56
N ASN A 23 -0.31 -1.04 -22.83
CA ASN A 23 -0.15 -2.17 -23.73
C ASN A 23 0.40 -1.62 -25.05
N PRO A 24 1.58 -2.07 -25.52
CA PRO A 24 2.20 -1.55 -26.74
C PRO A 24 1.40 -1.87 -28.02
N ASN A 25 0.32 -2.66 -27.92
CA ASN A 25 -0.62 -2.92 -29.01
C ASN A 25 -1.89 -2.04 -28.96
N TYR A 26 -2.04 -1.12 -28.01
CA TYR A 26 -3.07 -0.09 -28.11
C TYR A 26 -2.47 1.14 -28.79
N PRO A 27 -2.97 1.55 -29.98
CA PRO A 27 -2.57 2.82 -30.55
C PRO A 27 -2.83 3.90 -29.51
N SER A 28 -1.79 4.65 -29.15
CA SER A 28 -1.93 5.81 -28.29
C SER A 28 -2.73 6.86 -29.04
N ASN A 29 -4.05 6.83 -28.87
CA ASN A 29 -4.91 7.94 -29.27
C ASN A 29 -4.54 9.11 -28.35
N ALA A 30 -3.64 9.99 -28.84
CA ALA A 30 -3.34 11.27 -28.23
C ALA A 30 -4.66 12.03 -28.02
N GLY A 31 -5.21 11.95 -26.81
CA GLY A 31 -6.55 12.46 -26.50
C GLY A 31 -7.37 11.62 -25.50
N GLN A 32 -6.92 10.43 -25.07
CA GLN A 32 -7.55 9.75 -23.93
C GLN A 32 -7.03 10.36 -22.61
N PRO A 33 -7.90 10.86 -21.72
CA PRO A 33 -7.46 11.25 -20.38
C PRO A 33 -6.89 10.00 -19.69
N PHE A 34 -5.70 10.11 -19.13
CA PHE A 34 -5.21 9.08 -18.22
C PHE A 34 -6.24 8.92 -17.11
N THR A 35 -6.77 7.70 -16.91
CA THR A 35 -7.62 7.44 -15.75
C THR A 35 -6.76 7.59 -14.50
N GLU A 36 -7.07 8.59 -13.69
CA GLU A 36 -6.43 8.80 -12.40
C GLU A 36 -6.69 7.58 -11.51
N ILE A 37 -5.62 6.86 -11.14
CA ILE A 37 -5.74 5.69 -10.27
C ILE A 37 -5.85 6.17 -8.83
N LYS A 38 -6.96 5.84 -8.18
CA LYS A 38 -7.22 6.21 -6.78
C LYS A 38 -6.30 5.41 -5.85
N MET A 39 -5.61 6.08 -4.94
CA MET A 39 -4.65 5.42 -4.05
C MET A 39 -4.75 5.89 -2.60
N LEU A 40 -4.45 4.96 -1.70
CA LEU A 40 -4.19 5.23 -0.30
C LEU A 40 -2.87 4.53 0.09
N SER A 41 -1.84 5.32 0.38
CA SER A 41 -0.55 4.82 0.87
C SER A 41 -0.49 5.00 2.39
N THR A 42 0.02 4.00 3.10
CA THR A 42 0.30 4.14 4.53
C THR A 42 1.75 3.82 4.83
N PHE A 43 2.35 4.66 5.68
CA PHE A 43 3.75 4.57 6.07
C PHE A 43 3.84 4.56 7.59
N LEU A 44 4.73 3.72 8.11
CA LEU A 44 5.08 3.65 9.52
C LEU A 44 6.43 4.31 9.72
N TYR A 45 6.49 5.30 10.60
CA TYR A 45 7.72 5.97 10.99
C TYR A 45 8.07 5.64 12.44
N ALA A 46 9.33 5.30 12.68
CA ALA A 46 9.87 5.08 14.02
C ALA A 46 10.09 6.41 14.76
N ALA A 47 10.40 6.35 16.05
CA ALA A 47 10.56 7.54 16.90
C ALA A 47 11.69 8.48 16.44
N ASN A 48 12.69 7.94 15.73
CA ASN A 48 13.79 8.71 15.15
C ASN A 48 13.44 9.39 13.81
N GLY A 49 12.19 9.25 13.33
CA GLY A 49 11.73 9.82 12.06
C GLY A 49 12.06 8.98 10.82
N ASN A 50 12.77 7.86 10.96
CA ASN A 50 13.02 6.96 9.83
C ASN A 50 11.75 6.22 9.45
N MET A 51 11.51 6.09 8.15
CA MET A 51 10.45 5.23 7.63
C MET A 51 10.83 3.77 7.91
N ALA A 52 10.06 3.13 8.78
CA ALA A 52 10.25 1.75 9.18
C ALA A 52 9.71 0.80 8.10
N ASP A 53 8.51 1.07 7.59
CA ASP A 53 7.89 0.28 6.53
C ASP A 53 6.67 1.00 5.90
N GLY A 54 6.13 0.47 4.80
CA GLY A 54 4.95 1.02 4.14
C GLY A 54 4.19 0.03 3.26
N ASN A 55 3.00 0.45 2.82
CA ASN A 55 2.11 -0.29 1.93
C ASN A 55 1.19 0.67 1.16
N ARG A 56 0.52 0.16 0.12
CA ARG A 56 -0.40 0.93 -0.72
C ARG A 56 -1.64 0.11 -1.09
N CYS A 57 -2.81 0.73 -1.02
CA CYS A 57 -4.01 0.24 -1.65
C CYS A 57 -4.32 1.08 -2.90
N VAL A 58 -4.65 0.42 -4.00
CA VAL A 58 -5.12 1.06 -5.24
C VAL A 58 -6.56 0.64 -5.54
N PHE A 59 -7.36 1.54 -6.11
CA PHE A 59 -8.77 1.29 -6.37
C PHE A 59 -9.13 1.53 -7.83
N ASP A 60 -9.69 0.52 -8.49
CA ASP A 60 -10.18 0.57 -9.87
C ASP A 60 -11.20 -0.54 -10.13
N ALA A 61 -12.14 -0.31 -11.04
CA ALA A 61 -13.19 -1.28 -11.40
C ALA A 61 -12.63 -2.58 -12.04
N GLN A 62 -11.38 -2.57 -12.51
CA GLN A 62 -10.73 -3.75 -13.09
C GLN A 62 -10.17 -4.75 -12.07
N TYR A 63 -10.03 -4.35 -10.79
CA TYR A 63 -9.39 -5.18 -9.76
C TYR A 63 -10.39 -6.05 -8.99
N SER A 64 -9.91 -6.92 -8.10
CA SER A 64 -10.75 -7.82 -7.30
C SER A 64 -10.78 -7.39 -5.84
N ASN A 65 -11.80 -7.83 -5.07
CA ASN A 65 -11.77 -7.74 -3.61
C ASN A 65 -11.16 -9.00 -2.96
N ALA A 66 -10.85 -10.03 -3.75
CA ALA A 66 -10.07 -11.19 -3.35
C ALA A 66 -8.60 -10.99 -3.73
N VAL A 67 -7.70 -11.68 -3.03
CA VAL A 67 -6.27 -11.65 -3.36
C VAL A 67 -6.05 -12.39 -4.68
N ASP A 68 -5.47 -11.71 -5.65
CA ASP A 68 -5.17 -12.27 -6.97
C ASP A 68 -3.82 -11.79 -7.54
N ARG A 69 -3.63 -11.92 -8.85
CA ARG A 69 -2.38 -11.56 -9.56
C ARG A 69 -2.05 -10.07 -9.57
N TYR A 70 -2.99 -9.20 -9.21
CA TYR A 70 -2.81 -7.75 -9.15
C TYR A 70 -2.34 -7.27 -7.76
N ASP A 71 -2.30 -8.18 -6.78
CA ASP A 71 -1.77 -7.92 -5.45
C ASP A 71 -0.28 -8.27 -5.34
N ALA A 72 0.42 -7.56 -4.46
CA ALA A 72 1.82 -7.85 -4.14
C ALA A 72 1.93 -8.35 -2.71
N VAL A 73 2.21 -9.65 -2.54
CA VAL A 73 2.53 -10.23 -1.22
C VAL A 73 3.78 -9.56 -0.66
N LYS A 74 3.70 -9.19 0.61
CA LYS A 74 4.77 -8.48 1.31
C LYS A 74 5.90 -9.44 1.66
N MET A 75 7.13 -9.06 1.32
CA MET A 75 8.32 -9.68 1.88
C MET A 75 8.51 -9.18 3.32
N THR A 76 8.86 -10.10 4.23
CA THR A 76 9.11 -9.75 5.63
C THR A 76 10.48 -9.09 5.78
N ASN A 77 10.51 -7.94 6.45
CA ASN A 77 11.73 -7.24 6.85
C ASN A 77 12.29 -7.86 8.15
N PRO A 78 13.62 -7.87 8.35
CA PRO A 78 14.21 -8.28 9.62
C PRO A 78 13.77 -7.40 10.80
N GLY A 79 13.55 -6.10 10.55
CA GLY A 79 13.03 -5.14 11.53
C GLY A 79 11.50 -5.08 11.55
N GLU A 80 10.96 -3.87 11.70
CA GLU A 80 9.54 -3.61 11.71
C GLU A 80 8.87 -4.01 10.40
N ASN A 81 7.65 -4.55 10.52
CA ASN A 81 6.82 -4.92 9.38
C ASN A 81 5.45 -4.26 9.52
N PHE A 82 4.99 -3.64 8.44
CA PHE A 82 3.68 -3.01 8.34
C PHE A 82 3.09 -3.19 6.94
N GLY A 83 2.11 -4.08 6.84
CA GLY A 83 1.45 -4.41 5.57
C GLY A 83 -0.06 -4.36 5.68
N LEU A 84 -0.72 -4.30 4.53
CA LEU A 84 -2.15 -4.58 4.41
C LEU A 84 -2.39 -6.06 4.68
N PHE A 85 -3.57 -6.43 5.16
CA PHE A 85 -3.89 -7.80 5.53
C PHE A 85 -5.24 -8.23 4.97
N ARG A 86 -5.22 -9.23 4.08
CA ARG A 86 -6.42 -9.80 3.49
C ARG A 86 -6.26 -11.29 3.27
N GLN A 87 -7.30 -12.05 3.60
CA GLN A 87 -7.39 -13.50 3.33
C GLN A 87 -6.15 -14.29 3.79
N GLY A 88 -5.52 -13.87 4.90
CA GLY A 88 -4.33 -14.51 5.45
C GLY A 88 -2.98 -13.98 4.92
N TYR A 89 -2.99 -13.13 3.89
CA TYR A 89 -1.78 -12.57 3.28
C TYR A 89 -1.47 -11.18 3.84
N ALA A 90 -0.20 -10.95 4.15
CA ALA A 90 0.33 -9.60 4.30
C ALA A 90 0.71 -9.07 2.91
N LEU A 91 0.23 -7.88 2.55
CA LEU A 91 0.38 -7.28 1.23
C LEU A 91 1.17 -5.97 1.31
N ALA A 92 2.08 -5.78 0.38
CA ALA A 92 2.75 -4.51 0.13
C ALA A 92 1.88 -3.61 -0.75
N VAL A 93 1.18 -4.22 -1.72
CA VAL A 93 0.17 -3.55 -2.57
C VAL A 93 -1.09 -4.40 -2.57
N GLU A 94 -2.23 -3.77 -2.28
CA GLU A 94 -3.57 -4.35 -2.39
C GLU A 94 -4.32 -3.63 -3.52
N ALA A 95 -4.79 -4.37 -4.52
CA ALA A 95 -5.54 -3.82 -5.64
C ALA A 95 -7.02 -4.15 -5.49
N ARG A 96 -7.86 -3.13 -5.29
CA ARG A 96 -9.28 -3.31 -4.93
C ARG A 96 -10.24 -2.70 -5.93
N GLN A 97 -11.47 -3.19 -5.88
CA GLN A 97 -12.62 -2.49 -6.46
C GLN A 97 -12.77 -1.07 -5.87
N PRO A 98 -13.48 -0.15 -6.55
CA PRO A 98 -13.73 1.20 -6.04
C PRO A 98 -14.30 1.20 -4.62
N ILE A 99 -13.86 2.16 -3.79
CA ILE A 99 -14.26 2.27 -2.39
C ILE A 99 -15.78 2.39 -2.27
N ALA A 100 -16.35 1.58 -1.38
CA ALA A 100 -17.76 1.58 -1.02
C ALA A 100 -17.97 1.78 0.49
N ILE A 101 -19.20 2.14 0.87
CA ILE A 101 -19.58 2.25 2.28
C ILE A 101 -19.42 0.88 2.95
N GLY A 102 -18.79 0.87 4.12
CA GLY A 102 -18.52 -0.35 4.90
C GLY A 102 -17.19 -1.02 4.57
N ASP A 103 -16.45 -0.54 3.57
CA ASP A 103 -15.10 -1.03 3.30
C ASP A 103 -14.16 -0.83 4.49
N THR A 104 -13.28 -1.81 4.71
CA THR A 104 -12.21 -1.72 5.70
C THR A 104 -10.91 -2.22 5.09
N LEU A 105 -9.85 -1.42 5.22
CA LEU A 105 -8.48 -1.88 5.02
C LEU A 105 -7.93 -2.34 6.37
N HIS A 106 -7.52 -3.59 6.45
CA HIS A 106 -6.90 -4.15 7.64
C HIS A 106 -5.39 -4.10 7.50
N TYR A 107 -4.71 -3.85 8.62
CA TYR A 107 -3.26 -3.84 8.68
C TYR A 107 -2.74 -4.96 9.57
N LYS A 108 -1.60 -5.52 9.20
CA LYS A 108 -0.80 -6.42 10.04
C LYS A 108 0.53 -5.75 10.36
N MET A 109 0.84 -5.70 11.64
CA MET A 109 2.11 -5.22 12.16
C MET A 109 2.83 -6.35 12.89
N SER A 110 4.15 -6.45 12.71
CA SER A 110 4.98 -7.43 13.44
C SER A 110 6.40 -6.92 13.62
N ASN A 111 7.14 -7.52 14.56
CA ASN A 111 8.52 -7.17 14.90
C ASN A 111 8.71 -5.68 15.26
N LEU A 112 7.70 -5.07 15.90
CA LEU A 112 7.81 -3.70 16.38
C LEU A 112 8.70 -3.65 17.62
N ALA A 113 9.71 -2.78 17.61
CA ALA A 113 10.39 -2.38 18.83
C ALA A 113 9.45 -1.58 19.74
N VAL A 114 9.72 -1.59 21.06
CA VAL A 114 8.97 -0.78 22.03
C VAL A 114 9.37 0.69 21.89
N GLN A 115 8.59 1.45 21.14
CA GLN A 115 8.77 2.87 20.89
C GLN A 115 7.47 3.53 20.41
N THR A 116 7.48 4.86 20.32
CA THR A 116 6.41 5.61 19.66
C THR A 116 6.56 5.51 18.15
N TYR A 117 5.46 5.23 17.46
CA TYR A 117 5.38 5.25 16.00
C TYR A 117 4.42 6.31 15.52
N THR A 118 4.70 6.84 14.33
CA THR A 118 3.79 7.71 13.59
C THR A 118 3.30 6.96 12.36
N VAL A 119 1.98 6.82 12.21
CA VAL A 119 1.36 6.35 10.96
C VAL A 119 1.01 7.56 10.11
N SER A 120 1.57 7.62 8.91
CA SER A 120 1.22 8.60 7.88
C SER A 120 0.30 7.95 6.87
N ILE A 121 -0.76 8.66 6.48
CA ILE A 121 -1.70 8.23 5.45
C ILE A 121 -1.69 9.30 4.36
N GLN A 122 -1.44 8.86 3.13
CA GLN A 122 -1.42 9.72 1.96
C GLN A 122 -2.46 9.22 0.96
N VAL A 123 -3.28 10.14 0.46
CA VAL A 123 -4.39 9.88 -0.45
C VAL A 123 -4.11 10.52 -1.80
N GLN A 124 -4.52 9.86 -2.88
CA GLN A 124 -4.43 10.38 -4.25
C GLN A 124 -5.73 10.10 -4.98
N TYR A 125 -6.31 11.14 -5.60
CA TYR A 125 -7.52 11.05 -6.43
C TYR A 125 -8.74 10.47 -5.71
N LEU A 126 -8.82 10.67 -4.38
CA LEU A 126 -9.93 10.23 -3.55
C LEU A 126 -10.96 11.35 -3.29
N GLU A 127 -10.67 12.58 -3.72
CA GLU A 127 -11.62 13.67 -3.71
C GLU A 127 -12.90 13.32 -4.48
N GLY A 128 -14.04 13.80 -3.98
CA GLY A 128 -15.36 13.50 -4.54
C GLY A 128 -15.87 12.08 -4.28
N THR A 129 -15.09 11.20 -3.64
CA THR A 129 -15.62 9.91 -3.15
C THR A 129 -16.59 10.21 -2.00
N ASN A 130 -17.85 9.79 -2.14
CA ASN A 130 -18.91 10.07 -1.15
C ASN A 130 -18.86 9.08 0.05
N VAL A 131 -17.68 8.93 0.66
CA VAL A 131 -17.48 8.10 1.84
C VAL A 131 -16.60 8.86 2.84
N PHE A 132 -16.84 8.58 4.12
CA PHE A 132 -15.99 9.05 5.21
C PHE A 132 -15.07 7.91 5.65
N ALA A 133 -13.79 8.21 5.81
CA ALA A 133 -12.81 7.25 6.31
C ALA A 133 -12.27 7.67 7.67
N GLU A 134 -12.08 6.69 8.54
CA GLU A 134 -11.38 6.83 9.81
C GLU A 134 -10.21 5.86 9.89
N PHE A 135 -9.10 6.32 10.46
CA PHE A 135 -8.03 5.46 10.92
C PHE A 135 -8.30 5.08 12.38
N VAL A 136 -8.36 3.78 12.64
CA VAL A 136 -8.66 3.21 13.97
C VAL A 136 -7.42 2.52 14.51
N ASP A 137 -6.80 3.13 15.52
CA ASP A 137 -5.76 2.50 16.32
C ASP A 137 -6.41 1.78 17.51
N ARG A 138 -6.42 0.44 17.46
CA ARG A 138 -6.99 -0.39 18.53
C ARG A 138 -6.09 -0.54 19.75
N PHE A 139 -4.79 -0.26 19.63
CA PHE A 139 -3.85 -0.35 20.76
C PHE A 139 -4.01 0.85 21.69
N THR A 140 -4.08 2.05 21.12
CA THR A 140 -4.29 3.30 21.89
C THR A 140 -5.76 3.69 22.05
N ASN A 141 -6.67 2.97 21.37
CA ASN A 141 -8.10 3.26 21.30
C ASN A 141 -8.40 4.67 20.75
N ILE A 142 -7.63 5.09 19.73
CA ILE A 142 -7.76 6.39 19.06
C ILE A 142 -8.41 6.19 17.68
N ARG A 143 -9.30 7.12 17.32
CA ARG A 143 -9.90 7.22 15.99
C ARG A 143 -9.60 8.59 15.41
N ARG A 144 -9.16 8.64 14.15
CA ARG A 144 -8.86 9.90 13.45
C ARG A 144 -9.49 9.90 12.07
N VAL A 145 -10.10 11.03 11.69
CA VAL A 145 -10.59 11.23 10.32
C VAL A 145 -9.43 11.20 9.34
N VAL A 146 -9.60 10.49 8.23
CA VAL A 146 -8.68 10.55 7.09
C VAL A 146 -9.25 11.53 6.09
N SER A 147 -8.52 12.61 5.81
CA SER A 147 -8.93 13.55 4.76
C SER A 147 -8.67 12.94 3.39
N PHE A 148 -9.65 13.06 2.49
CA PHE A 148 -9.54 12.64 1.09
C PHE A 148 -9.15 13.79 0.14
N THR A 149 -8.92 14.98 0.69
CA THR A 149 -8.34 16.09 -0.07
C THR A 149 -6.85 15.84 -0.26
N SER A 150 -6.36 15.79 -1.50
CA SER A 150 -4.94 15.75 -1.79
C SER A 150 -4.22 16.94 -1.14
N THR A 151 -3.28 16.70 -0.23
CA THR A 151 -2.25 17.71 0.08
C THR A 151 -1.13 17.52 -0.93
N THR A 152 -1.08 18.42 -1.90
CA THR A 152 0.04 18.57 -2.84
C THR A 152 1.32 18.96 -2.11
#